data_AF-A0A810L437-F1
#
_entry.id   AF-A0A810L437-F1
#
_cell.length_a   1.000
_cell.length_b   1.000
_cell.length_c   1.000
_cell.angle_alpha   90.00
_cell.angle_beta   90.00
_cell.angle_gamma   90.00
#
_symmetry.space_group_name_H-M   'P 1'
#
loop_
_entity.id
_entity.type
_entity.pdbx_description
1 polymer ?
#
loop_
_entity_poly.entity_id
_entity_poly.type
_entity_poly.pdbx_seq_one_letter_code
_entity_poly.pdbx_strand_id
1 'polypeptide(L)'
;MFRDYAEQWMRGQTFDESTRESVEYRVRKHLYPMLGDRPLSKINPGLIRDWDRSLYDVLSASTRSVVFAHLRAILGAAVDDEKIVKNPCTARSVRQPRH
;
A
#
# COMPACT_ATOMS: atom_id res chain seq x y z
N MET A 1 13.12 3.81 -1.63
CA MET A 1 12.25 2.83 -2.32
C MET A 1 10.88 2.79 -1.62
N PHE A 2 9.86 2.17 -2.21
CA PHE A 2 8.56 2.02 -1.53
C PHE A 2 8.69 1.28 -0.20
N ARG A 3 9.46 0.18 -0.18
CA ARG A 3 9.74 -0.60 1.04
C ARG A 3 10.25 0.27 2.19
N ASP A 4 11.34 0.98 1.94
CA ASP A 4 12.02 1.84 2.92
C ASP A 4 11.08 2.92 3.49
N TYR A 5 10.31 3.57 2.61
CA TYR A 5 9.35 4.58 3.03
C TYR A 5 8.16 3.98 3.79
N ALA A 6 7.67 2.80 3.40
CA ALA A 6 6.62 2.10 4.13
C ALA A 6 7.07 1.73 5.56
N GLU A 7 8.32 1.27 5.72
CA GLU A 7 8.90 0.99 7.04
C GLU A 7 9.05 2.26 7.88
N GLN A 8 9.49 3.37 7.29
CA GLN A 8 9.55 4.67 7.96
C GLN A 8 8.16 5.13 8.41
N TRP A 9 7.16 5.07 7.52
CA TRP A 9 5.79 5.42 7.85
C TRP A 9 5.23 4.56 8.98
N MET A 10 5.48 3.25 8.97
CA MET A 10 5.05 2.35 10.04
C MET A 10 5.71 2.64 11.39
N ARG A 11 6.97 3.10 11.40
CA ARG A 11 7.65 3.55 12.63
C ARG A 11 7.07 4.84 13.20
N GLY A 12 6.50 5.70 12.35
CA GLY A 12 5.87 6.96 12.76
C GLY A 12 4.42 6.82 13.22
N GLN A 13 3.79 5.65 13.08
CA GLN A 13 2.40 5.43 13.48
C GLN A 13 2.32 4.85 14.90
N THR A 14 1.40 5.40 15.70
CA THR A 14 1.10 5.01 17.08
C THR A 14 0.20 3.77 17.15
N PHE A 15 0.50 2.73 16.36
CA PHE A 15 -0.21 1.46 16.50
C PHE A 15 0.37 0.66 17.67
N ASP A 16 -0.48 -0.11 18.37
CA ASP A 16 0.00 -1.18 19.25
C ASP A 16 1.03 -2.05 18.52
N GLU A 17 2.11 -2.42 19.21
CA GLU A 17 3.24 -3.18 18.63
C GLU A 17 2.77 -4.46 17.91
N SER A 18 1.82 -5.19 18.51
CA SER A 18 1.21 -6.40 17.93
C SER A 18 0.45 -6.11 16.62
N THR A 19 -0.24 -4.97 16.56
CA THR A 19 -0.95 -4.54 15.34
C THR A 19 0.05 -4.14 14.26
N ARG A 20 1.13 -3.44 14.64
CA ARG A 20 2.20 -3.05 13.72
C ARG A 20 2.85 -4.28 13.07
N GLU A 21 3.23 -5.29 13.84
CA GLU A 21 3.85 -6.51 13.28
C GLU A 21 2.91 -7.23 12.31
N SER A 22 1.62 -7.33 12.66
CA SER A 22 0.61 -7.94 11.79
C SER A 22 0.43 -7.16 10.48
N VAL A 23 0.41 -5.83 10.54
CA VAL A 23 0.30 -4.95 9.37
C VAL A 23 1.57 -5.02 8.53
N GLU A 24 2.75 -4.94 9.15
CA GLU A 24 4.05 -5.03 8.47
C GLU A 24 4.17 -6.38 7.75
N TYR A 25 3.81 -7.48 8.40
CA TYR A 25 3.82 -8.81 7.80
C TYR A 25 2.93 -8.86 6.55
N ARG A 26 1.70 -8.36 6.64
CA ARG A 26 0.78 -8.29 5.49
C ARG A 26 1.34 -7.40 4.39
N VAL A 27 1.90 -6.25 4.74
CA VAL A 27 2.48 -5.31 3.79
C VAL A 27 3.67 -5.94 3.06
N ARG A 28 4.57 -6.55 3.82
CA ARG A 28 5.75 -7.25 3.31
C ARG A 28 5.39 -8.43 2.43
N LYS A 29 4.38 -9.23 2.82
CA LYS A 29 3.96 -10.41 2.06
C LYS A 29 3.22 -10.05 0.77
N HIS A 30 2.41 -8.99 0.78
CA HIS A 30 1.51 -8.68 -0.32
C HIS A 30 1.96 -7.50 -1.19
N LEU A 31 2.57 -6.45 -0.64
CA LEU A 31 3.00 -5.28 -1.41
C LEU A 31 4.44 -5.43 -1.91
N TYR A 32 5.35 -5.95 -1.10
CA TYR A 32 6.77 -5.95 -1.48
C TYR A 32 7.11 -6.75 -2.75
N PRO A 33 6.44 -7.88 -3.06
CA PRO A 33 6.74 -8.65 -4.28
C PRO A 33 6.60 -7.83 -5.57
N MET A 34 5.67 -6.88 -5.63
CA MET A 34 5.44 -6.05 -6.83
C MET A 34 5.91 -4.59 -6.68
N LEU A 35 5.70 -4.01 -5.51
CA LEU A 35 5.88 -2.58 -5.24
C LEU A 35 7.18 -2.30 -4.47
N GLY A 36 7.66 -3.25 -3.66
CA GLY A 36 8.71 -3.01 -2.67
C GLY A 36 10.03 -2.52 -3.24
N ASP A 37 10.45 -3.08 -4.37
CA ASP A 37 11.70 -2.71 -5.06
C ASP A 37 11.55 -1.47 -5.96
N ARG A 38 10.32 -0.97 -6.13
CA ARG A 38 10.05 0.18 -6.99
C ARG A 38 10.16 1.49 -6.20
N PRO A 39 10.64 2.57 -6.84
CA PRO A 39 10.56 3.90 -6.24
C PRO A 39 9.11 4.39 -6.25
N LEU A 40 8.74 5.15 -5.21
CA LEU A 40 7.39 5.71 -5.03
C LEU A 40 6.89 6.43 -6.30
N SER A 41 7.76 7.21 -6.95
CA SER A 41 7.45 7.99 -8.15
C SER A 41 7.15 7.13 -9.39
N LYS A 42 7.50 5.85 -9.39
CA LYS A 42 7.17 4.90 -10.47
C LYS A 42 5.89 4.10 -10.20
N ILE A 43 5.31 4.22 -9.00
CA ILE A 43 4.03 3.60 -8.68
C ILE A 43 2.93 4.37 -9.40
N ASN A 44 2.30 3.71 -10.36
CA ASN A 44 1.22 4.28 -11.14
C ASN A 44 -0.11 3.55 -10.86
N PRO A 45 -1.26 4.15 -11.18
CA PRO A 45 -2.57 3.53 -10.97
C PRO A 45 -2.74 2.18 -11.69
N GLY A 46 -2.06 1.98 -12.83
CA GLY A 46 -2.08 0.73 -13.57
C GLY A 46 -1.41 -0.41 -12.80
N LEU A 47 -0.26 -0.14 -12.19
CA LEU A 47 0.47 -1.07 -11.34
C LEU A 47 -0.35 -1.45 -10.10
N ILE A 48 -1.05 -0.50 -9.49
CA ILE A 48 -1.91 -0.77 -8.33
C ILE A 48 -3.09 -1.66 -8.73
N ARG A 49 -3.68 -1.46 -9.90
CA ARG A 49 -4.72 -2.35 -10.42
C ARG A 49 -4.20 -3.76 -10.69
N ASP A 50 -3.02 -3.88 -11.27
CA ASP A 50 -2.41 -5.18 -11.56
C ASP A 50 -2.11 -5.94 -10.26
N TRP A 51 -1.56 -5.23 -9.28
CA TRP A 51 -1.35 -5.74 -7.93
C TRP A 51 -2.67 -6.15 -7.24
N ASP A 52 -3.69 -5.31 -7.26
CA ASP A 52 -5.00 -5.64 -6.66
C ASP A 52 -5.62 -6.89 -7.32
N ARG A 53 -5.47 -7.02 -8.64
CA ARG A 53 -5.91 -8.22 -9.38
C ARG A 53 -5.12 -9.45 -8.97
N SER A 54 -3.81 -9.34 -8.74
CA SER A 54 -2.98 -10.46 -8.27
C SER A 54 -3.40 -10.97 -6.89
N LEU A 55 -3.97 -10.10 -6.06
CA LEU A 55 -4.46 -10.45 -4.73
C LEU A 55 -5.91 -10.91 -4.69
N TYR A 56 -6.66 -10.75 -5.79
CA TYR A 56 -8.08 -11.09 -5.86
C TYR A 56 -8.35 -12.57 -5.59
N ASP A 57 -7.51 -13.46 -6.12
CA ASP A 57 -7.60 -14.92 -5.91
C ASP A 57 -6.89 -15.40 -4.62
N VAL A 58 -6.07 -14.55 -4.00
CA VAL A 58 -5.22 -14.94 -2.86
C VAL A 58 -5.83 -14.50 -1.52
N LEU A 59 -6.53 -13.37 -1.50
CA LEU A 59 -7.04 -12.74 -0.28
C LEU A 59 -8.56 -12.56 -0.34
N SER A 60 -9.20 -12.69 0.82
CA SER A 60 -10.60 -12.31 0.98
C SER A 60 -10.78 -10.81 0.74
N ALA A 61 -12.00 -10.42 0.33
CA ALA A 61 -12.35 -9.02 0.08
C ALA A 61 -12.04 -8.11 1.30
N SER A 62 -12.29 -8.60 2.51
CA SER A 62 -12.03 -7.89 3.76
C SER A 62 -10.53 -7.64 3.98
N THR A 63 -9.70 -8.68 3.86
CA THR A 63 -8.24 -8.54 4.03
C THR A 63 -7.64 -7.66 2.94
N ARG A 64 -8.07 -7.83 1.69
CA ARG A 64 -7.62 -7.00 0.56
C ARG A 64 -7.97 -5.52 0.78
N SER A 65 -9.18 -5.23 1.29
CA SER A 65 -9.60 -3.86 1.62
C SER A 65 -8.69 -3.22 2.68
N VAL A 66 -8.34 -3.97 3.73
CA VAL A 66 -7.40 -3.52 4.78
C VAL A 66 -6.02 -3.24 4.19
N VAL A 67 -5.46 -4.18 3.41
CA VAL A 67 -4.15 -4.01 2.77
C VAL A 67 -4.14 -2.82 1.81
N PHE A 68 -5.23 -2.62 1.05
CA PHE A 68 -5.41 -1.47 0.17
C PHE A 68 -5.46 -0.15 0.95
N ALA A 69 -6.16 -0.11 2.09
CA ALA A 69 -6.22 1.06 2.96
C ALA A 69 -4.83 1.47 3.47
N HIS A 70 -4.01 0.49 3.89
CA HIS A 70 -2.62 0.74 4.27
C HIS A 70 -1.80 1.30 3.11
N LEU A 71 -1.89 0.70 1.91
CA LEU A 71 -1.21 1.20 0.72
C LEU A 71 -1.60 2.66 0.42
N ARG A 72 -2.90 2.95 0.46
CA ARG A 72 -3.42 4.31 0.23
C ARG A 72 -2.90 5.30 1.28
N ALA A 73 -2.82 4.91 2.55
CA ALA A 73 -2.31 5.74 3.62
C ALA A 73 -0.82 6.05 3.45
N ILE A 74 0.01 5.04 3.18
CA ILE A 74 1.45 5.20 2.92
C ILE A 74 1.67 6.12 1.71
N LEU A 75 0.97 5.91 0.60
CA LEU A 75 1.09 6.77 -0.57
C LEU A 75 0.49 8.17 -0.34
N GLY A 76 -0.46 8.31 0.59
CA GLY A 76 -0.97 9.60 1.03
C GLY A 76 0.10 10.40 1.76
N ALA A 77 0.78 9.76 2.72
CA ALA A 77 1.93 10.36 3.40
C ALA A 77 3.04 10.72 2.39
N ALA A 78 3.30 9.87 1.40
CA ALA A 78 4.31 10.17 0.38
C ALA A 78 3.97 11.40 -0.49
N VAL A 79 2.67 11.72 -0.65
CA VAL A 79 2.25 12.97 -1.30
C VAL A 79 2.49 14.15 -0.37
N ASP A 80 2.18 13.99 0.92
CA ASP A 80 2.37 15.01 1.96
C ASP A 80 3.86 15.38 2.11
N ASP A 81 4.74 14.39 2.08
CA ASP A 81 6.21 14.53 2.05
C ASP A 81 6.78 14.97 0.67
N GLU A 82 5.91 15.36 -0.28
CA GLU A 82 6.24 15.78 -1.64
C GLU A 82 7.10 14.77 -2.45
N LYS A 83 7.12 13.48 -2.05
CA LYS A 83 7.85 12.41 -2.76
C LYS A 83 7.18 12.02 -4.06
N ILE A 84 5.86 12.15 -4.12
CA ILE A 84 5.03 11.91 -5.30
C ILE A 84 4.02 13.03 -5.48
N VAL A 85 3.73 13.38 -6.73
CA VAL A 85 2.83 14.49 -7.05
C VAL A 85 1.37 14.17 -6.73
N LYS A 86 0.99 12.90 -6.78
CA LYS A 86 -0.40 12.46 -6.57
C LYS A 86 -0.45 11.04 -6.05
N ASN A 87 -1.46 10.75 -5.24
CA ASN A 87 -1.71 9.40 -4.74
C ASN A 87 -2.33 8.54 -5.86
N PRO A 88 -1.64 7.50 -6.36
CA PRO A 88 -2.20 6.65 -7.40
C PRO A 88 -3.39 5.79 -6.93
N CYS A 89 -3.58 5.57 -5.62
CA CYS A 89 -4.73 4.85 -5.07
C CYS A 89 -6.04 5.64 -5.15
N THR A 90 -5.99 6.97 -5.22
CA THR A 90 -7.19 7.83 -5.33
C THR A 90 -7.60 8.05 -6.78
N ALA A 91 -6.85 7.51 -7.74
CA ALA A 91 -7.20 7.61 -9.15
C ALA A 91 -8.54 6.91 -9.41
N ARG A 92 -9.40 7.55 -10.20
CA ARG A 92 -10.75 7.06 -10.56
C ARG A 92 -10.75 5.66 -11.20
N SER A 93 -9.61 5.27 -11.79
CA SER A 93 -9.41 3.95 -12.38
C SER A 93 -9.16 2.84 -11.35
N VAL A 94 -8.76 3.18 -10.13
CA VAL A 94 -8.53 2.21 -9.05
C VAL A 94 -9.83 2.04 -8.29
N ARG A 95 -10.42 0.84 -8.35
CA ARG A 95 -11.62 0.53 -7.56
C ARG A 95 -11.17 0.04 -6.19
N GLN A 96 -11.60 0.74 -5.14
CA GLN A 96 -11.43 0.22 -3.80
C GLN A 96 -12.17 -1.11 -3.65
N PRO A 97 -11.53 -2.15 -3.09
CA PRO A 97 -12.22 -3.37 -2.67
C PRO A 97 -13.29 -3.00 -1.64
N ARG A 98 -14.54 -2.91 -2.06
CA ARG A 98 -15.68 -2.70 -1.17
C ARG A 98 -16.25 -4.07 -0.82
N HIS A 99 -16.39 -4.29 0.48
CA HIS A 99 -17.06 -5.46 1.04
C HIS A 99 -18.56 -5.41 0.77
#